data_AF-A0A7X7K536-F1
#
_entry.id   AF-A0A7X7K536-F1
#
_cell.length_a   1.000
_cell.length_b   1.000
_cell.length_c   1.000
_cell.angle_alpha   90.00
_cell.angle_beta   90.00
_cell.angle_gamma   90.00
#
_symmetry.space_group_name_H-M   'P 1'
#
loop_
_entity.id
_entity.type
_entity.pdbx_description
1 polymer ?
#
loop_
_entity_poly.entity_id
_entity_poly.type
_entity_poly.pdbx_seq_one_letter_code
_entity_poly.pdbx_strand_id
1 'polypeptide(L)'
;MDVKRILVILALVLTAVVLVGAYVSDRPDAVEAISQKWSRSTHSDSSATAFTNWDEDDPPAIPVGCAKCHSTYGFLDFLGEDGTEAGVV
;
A
#
# COMPACT_ATOMS: atom_id res chain seq x y z
N MET A 1 13.39 -31.69 -37.27
CA MET A 1 12.03 -31.31 -36.78
C MET A 1 11.27 -30.73 -37.95
N ASP A 2 10.01 -31.12 -38.17
CA ASP A 2 9.20 -30.56 -39.25
C ASP A 2 8.71 -29.14 -38.93
N VAL A 3 8.43 -28.36 -39.98
CA VAL A 3 8.05 -26.94 -39.90
C VAL A 3 6.86 -26.72 -38.95
N LYS A 4 5.90 -27.65 -38.92
CA LYS A 4 4.74 -27.57 -38.02
C LYS A 4 5.15 -27.61 -36.55
N ARG A 5 6.12 -28.46 -36.17
CA ARG A 5 6.65 -28.48 -34.79
C ARG A 5 7.38 -27.19 -34.44
N ILE A 6 8.12 -26.62 -35.39
CA ILE A 6 8.82 -25.34 -35.18
C ILE A 6 7.81 -24.21 -34.93
N LEU A 7 6.76 -24.12 -35.75
CA LEU A 7 5.73 -23.09 -35.61
C LEU A 7 4.97 -23.20 -34.28
N VAL A 8 4.66 -24.41 -33.82
CA VAL A 8 4.00 -24.64 -32.52
C VAL A 8 4.89 -24.17 -31.36
N ILE A 9 6.18 -24.50 -31.40
CA ILE A 9 7.13 -24.06 -30.36
C ILE A 9 7.22 -22.52 -30.34
N LEU A 10 7.33 -21.88 -31.51
CA LEU A 10 7.39 -20.42 -31.59
C LEU A 10 6.12 -19.76 -31.06
N ALA A 11 4.94 -20.31 -31.38
CA ALA A 11 3.68 -19.81 -30.86
C ALA A 11 3.62 -19.93 -29.33
N LEU A 12 4.02 -21.07 -28.77
CA LEU A 12 4.05 -21.28 -27.31
C LEU A 12 5.04 -20.34 -26.61
N VAL A 13 6.22 -20.13 -27.20
CA VAL A 13 7.21 -19.19 -26.67
C VAL A 13 6.66 -17.76 -26.71
N LEU A 14 6.05 -17.35 -27.83
CA LEU A 14 5.44 -16.03 -27.94
C LEU A 14 4.33 -15.84 -26.90
N THR A 15 3.44 -16.81 -26.74
CA THR A 15 2.40 -16.78 -25.71
C THR A 15 3.00 -16.69 -24.32
N ALA A 16 4.02 -17.49 -24.00
CA ALA A 16 4.70 -17.43 -22.71
C ALA A 16 5.33 -16.05 -22.46
N VAL A 17 5.98 -15.46 -23.46
CA VAL A 17 6.56 -14.10 -23.37
C VAL A 17 5.49 -13.05 -23.10
N VAL A 18 4.35 -13.11 -23.80
CA VAL A 18 3.23 -12.19 -23.59
C VAL A 18 2.66 -12.34 -22.18
N LEU A 19 2.45 -13.56 -21.71
CA LEU A 19 1.93 -13.82 -20.36
C LEU A 19 2.90 -13.35 -19.26
N VAL A 20 4.20 -13.62 -19.41
CA VAL A 20 5.22 -13.14 -18.47
C VAL A 20 5.31 -11.62 -18.50
N GLY A 21 5.27 -11.00 -19.69
CA GLY A 21 5.24 -9.55 -19.84
C GLY A 21 4.05 -8.93 -19.11
N ALA A 22 2.84 -9.44 -19.32
CA ALA A 22 1.64 -8.97 -18.63
C ALA A 22 1.77 -9.10 -17.10
N TYR A 23 2.27 -10.24 -16.61
CA TYR A 23 2.48 -10.47 -15.19
C TYR A 23 3.51 -9.52 -14.56
N VAL A 24 4.58 -9.19 -15.28
CA VAL A 24 5.60 -8.25 -14.79
C VAL A 24 5.09 -6.81 -14.79
N SER A 25 4.31 -6.42 -15.80
CA SER A 25 3.75 -5.06 -15.91
C SER A 25 2.69 -4.74 -14.86
N ASP A 26 1.96 -5.73 -14.36
CA ASP A 26 0.92 -5.56 -13.33
C ASP A 26 1.45 -5.69 -11.90
N ARG A 27 2.77 -5.85 -11.72
CA ARG A 27 3.30 -5.99 -10.36
C ARG A 27 3.17 -4.69 -9.57
N PRO A 28 2.76 -4.77 -8.29
CA PRO A 28 2.81 -3.62 -7.41
C PRO A 28 4.27 -3.14 -7.26
N ASP A 29 4.42 -1.85 -6.98
CA ASP A 29 5.71 -1.27 -6.62
C ASP A 29 6.37 -2.06 -5.49
N ALA A 30 7.70 -2.19 -5.54
CA ALA A 30 8.44 -2.80 -4.44
C ALA A 30 8.18 -2.02 -3.14
N VAL A 31 8.14 -2.73 -2.00
CA VAL A 31 7.91 -2.12 -0.67
C VAL A 31 8.87 -0.95 -0.44
N GLU A 32 10.14 -1.08 -0.81
CA GLU A 32 11.13 0.01 -0.72
C GLU A 32 10.69 1.28 -1.49
N ALA A 33 10.18 1.11 -2.72
CA ALA A 33 9.71 2.24 -3.52
C ALA A 33 8.47 2.89 -2.92
N ILE A 34 7.55 2.08 -2.37
CA ILE A 34 6.37 2.57 -1.65
C ILE A 34 6.79 3.34 -0.39
N SER A 35 7.68 2.76 0.42
CA SER A 35 8.20 3.36 1.65
C SER A 35 8.90 4.70 1.38
N GLN A 36 9.68 4.82 0.29
CA GLN A 36 10.30 6.08 -0.12
C GLN A 36 9.30 7.14 -0.60
N LYS A 37 8.16 6.73 -1.18
CA LYS A 37 7.07 7.66 -1.53
C LYS A 37 6.37 8.12 -0.25
N TRP A 38 6.05 7.19 0.64
CA TRP A 38 5.39 7.47 1.91
C TRP A 38 6.22 8.38 2.81
N SER A 39 7.52 8.13 2.96
CA SER A 39 8.42 8.89 3.85
C SER A 39 8.63 10.35 3.44
N ARG A 40 8.23 10.72 2.22
CA ARG A 40 8.25 12.10 1.69
C ARG A 40 6.85 12.70 1.59
N SER A 41 5.83 11.96 1.99
CA SER A 41 4.45 12.43 1.97
C SER A 41 4.13 13.19 3.25
N THR A 42 3.07 14.01 3.20
CA THR A 42 2.58 14.70 4.40
C THR A 42 2.06 13.74 5.47
N HIS A 43 1.72 12.49 5.12
CA HIS A 43 1.30 11.47 6.09
C HIS A 43 2.46 10.95 6.96
N SER A 44 3.72 11.14 6.56
CA SER A 44 4.88 10.75 7.37
C SER A 44 5.47 11.92 8.17
N ASP A 45 4.96 13.13 8.01
CA ASP A 45 5.43 14.31 8.75
C ASP A 45 4.76 14.35 10.13
N SER A 46 5.33 13.61 11.09
CA SER A 46 4.83 13.57 12.46
C SER A 46 4.95 14.90 13.21
N SER A 47 5.62 15.90 12.65
CA SER A 47 5.75 17.24 13.25
C SER A 47 4.66 18.21 12.82
N ALA A 48 3.92 17.88 11.76
CA ALA A 48 2.84 18.71 11.25
C ALA A 48 1.72 18.88 12.28
N THR A 49 1.08 20.05 12.30
CA THR A 49 -0.09 20.34 13.17
C THR A 49 -1.19 19.31 13.06
N ALA A 50 -1.33 18.66 11.89
CA ALA A 50 -2.26 17.56 11.69
C ALA A 50 -2.09 16.41 12.70
N PHE A 51 -0.91 16.22 13.27
CA PHE A 51 -0.58 15.17 14.23
C PHE A 51 -0.24 15.70 15.63
N THR A 52 0.09 17.00 15.75
CA THR A 52 0.54 17.62 17.02
C THR A 52 -0.51 18.57 17.64
N ASN A 53 -1.68 18.77 17.01
CA ASN A 53 -2.69 19.73 17.45
C ASN A 53 -3.16 19.55 18.90
N TRP A 54 -3.14 18.32 19.41
CA TRP A 54 -3.68 17.96 20.73
C TRP A 54 -2.58 17.68 21.78
N ASP A 55 -1.31 17.93 21.45
CA ASP A 55 -0.18 17.65 22.36
C ASP A 55 -0.21 18.50 23.63
N GLU A 56 -0.80 19.70 23.57
CA GLU A 56 -0.92 20.64 24.68
C GLU A 56 -2.28 20.56 25.42
N ASP A 57 -3.19 19.68 25.00
CA ASP A 57 -4.48 19.48 25.68
C ASP A 57 -4.31 18.76 27.04
N ASP A 58 -5.32 18.84 27.91
CA ASP A 58 -5.35 18.18 29.22
C ASP A 58 -6.60 17.30 29.40
N PRO A 59 -6.50 15.95 29.27
CA PRO A 59 -5.30 15.20 28.88
C PRO A 59 -4.98 15.33 27.37
N PRO A 60 -3.72 15.13 26.95
CA PRO A 60 -3.35 15.15 25.54
C PRO A 60 -3.99 13.95 24.85
N ALA A 61 -5.01 14.21 24.02
CA ALA A 61 -5.80 13.18 23.39
C ALA A 61 -6.39 13.64 22.06
N ILE A 62 -6.19 12.82 21.03
CA ILE A 62 -6.79 13.04 19.72
C ILE A 62 -8.26 12.58 19.77
N PRO A 63 -9.24 13.41 19.36
CA PRO A 63 -10.64 12.99 19.30
C PRO A 63 -10.83 11.76 18.40
N VAL A 64 -11.69 10.84 18.81
CA VAL A 64 -11.91 9.52 18.16
C VAL A 64 -12.07 9.62 16.64
N GLY A 65 -12.96 10.53 16.18
CA GLY A 65 -13.19 10.71 14.74
C GLY A 65 -11.99 11.25 13.95
N CYS A 66 -11.06 11.93 14.63
CA CYS A 66 -9.83 12.45 14.04
C CYS A 66 -8.71 11.39 14.08
N ALA A 67 -8.65 10.61 15.18
CA ALA A 67 -7.62 9.61 15.43
C ALA A 67 -7.56 8.53 14.34
N LYS A 68 -8.70 8.23 13.70
CA LYS A 68 -8.81 7.37 12.52
C LYS A 68 -7.78 7.69 11.40
N CYS A 69 -7.45 8.97 11.21
CA CYS A 69 -6.51 9.39 10.15
C CYS A 69 -5.27 10.11 10.71
N HIS A 70 -5.41 10.78 11.85
CA HIS A 70 -4.38 11.65 12.43
C HIS A 70 -3.63 11.01 13.60
N SER A 71 -3.65 9.67 13.69
CA SER A 71 -2.86 8.92 14.65
C SER A 71 -2.47 7.56 14.09
N THR A 72 -1.31 7.04 14.50
CA THR A 72 -0.88 5.70 14.09
C THR A 72 -1.86 4.64 14.58
N TYR A 73 -2.25 4.68 15.86
CA TYR A 73 -3.10 3.65 16.46
C TYR A 73 -4.52 3.71 15.94
N GLY A 74 -5.15 4.90 15.89
CA GLY A 74 -6.50 5.01 15.36
C GLY A 74 -6.61 4.64 13.87
N PHE A 75 -5.54 4.82 13.09
CA PHE A 75 -5.50 4.30 11.72
C PHE A 75 -5.43 2.77 11.67
N LEU A 76 -4.62 2.14 12.54
CA LEU A 76 -4.55 0.68 12.65
C LEU A 76 -5.88 0.08 13.11
N ASP A 77 -6.53 0.69 14.09
CA ASP A 77 -7.85 0.29 14.58
C ASP A 77 -8.89 0.39 13.45
N PHE A 78 -8.88 1.50 12.69
CA PHE A 78 -9.76 1.65 11.52
C PHE A 78 -9.55 0.57 10.45
N LEU A 79 -8.31 0.11 10.28
CA LEU A 79 -7.98 -1.00 9.37
C LEU A 79 -8.36 -2.38 9.94
N GLY A 80 -8.66 -2.47 11.23
CA GLY A 80 -8.89 -3.74 11.94
C GLY A 80 -7.60 -4.52 12.17
N GLU A 81 -6.42 -3.87 12.17
CA GLU A 81 -5.12 -4.52 12.40
C GLU A 81 -4.98 -5.06 13.84
N ASP A 82 -5.76 -4.52 14.78
CA ASP A 82 -5.85 -5.00 16.15
C ASP A 82 -6.90 -6.12 16.35
N GLY A 83 -7.62 -6.50 15.28
CA GLY A 83 -8.69 -7.51 15.31
C GLY A 83 -10.09 -6.93 15.52
N THR A 84 -10.26 -5.62 15.58
CA THR A 84 -11.56 -4.95 15.56
C THR A 84 -12.20 -4.97 14.16
N GLU A 85 -13.48 -4.58 14.07
CA GLU A 85 -14.18 -4.52 12.78
C GLU A 85 -13.61 -3.40 11.91
N ALA A 86 -12.97 -3.78 10.80
CA ALA A 86 -12.43 -2.81 9.84
C ALA A 86 -13.52 -1.86 9.34
N GLY A 87 -13.19 -0.58 9.24
CA GLY A 87 -14.14 0.45 8.84
C GLY A 87 -14.80 1.19 10.02
N VAL A 88 -14.62 0.71 11.26
CA VAL A 88 -15.30 1.20 12.45
C VAL A 88 -14.30 1.88 13.39
N VAL A 89 -14.59 3.13 13.77
CA VAL A 89 -13.92 3.90 14.84
C VAL A 89 -14.95 4.79 15.52
#